data_AF-A0A455R5H0-F1
#
_entry.id   AF-A0A455R5H0-F1
#
_cell.length_a   1.000
_cell.length_b   1.000
_cell.length_c   1.000
_cell.angle_alpha   90.00
_cell.angle_beta   90.00
_cell.angle_gamma   90.00
#
_symmetry.space_group_name_H-M   'P 1'
#
loop_
_entity.id
_entity.type
_entity.pdbx_description
1 polymer ?
#
loop_
_entity_poly.entity_id
_entity_poly.type
_entity_poly.pdbx_seq_one_letter_code
_entity_poly.pdbx_strand_id
1 'polypeptide(L)'
;RLDPRDTVRQRVEEVRAAGADLVVLLSHNGFDVDRKLATRVPGIDVILAGHTHDALPFPIKVGKTLLVASGSSGKFLSRLDLDVQRGGIVDYSFSLIPVLADAIDPDPEMAALVRSIREPHEAMLGTELARTESLLYRR
;
A
#
# COMPACT_ATOMS: atom_id res chain seq x y z
N ARG A 1 -2.10 0.39 28.02
CA ARG A 1 -2.05 0.23 26.55
C ARG A 1 -0.89 1.08 26.06
N LEU A 2 0.12 0.50 25.41
CA LEU A 2 1.24 1.28 24.87
C LEU A 2 0.73 2.19 23.74
N ASP A 3 1.33 3.38 23.62
CA ASP A 3 1.15 4.25 22.46
C ASP A 3 1.59 3.45 21.20
N PRO A 4 0.79 3.40 20.12
CA PRO A 4 1.15 2.69 18.89
C PRO A 4 2.56 3.01 18.38
N ARG A 5 3.03 4.26 18.54
CA ARG A 5 4.40 4.65 18.18
C ARG A 5 5.44 3.87 18.99
N ASP A 6 5.22 3.73 20.30
CA ASP A 6 6.16 3.05 21.18
C ASP A 6 6.17 1.54 20.91
N THR A 7 5.03 0.97 20.54
CA THR A 7 4.96 -0.41 20.05
C THR A 7 5.76 -0.58 18.76
N VAL A 8 5.61 0.30 17.76
CA VAL A 8 6.39 0.20 16.52
C VAL A 8 7.89 0.30 16.81
N ARG A 9 8.31 1.27 17.63
CA ARG A 9 9.73 1.42 18.01
C ARG A 9 10.30 0.17 18.66
N GLN A 10 9.59 -0.38 19.64
CA GLN A 10 10.01 -1.62 20.30
C GLN A 10 10.16 -2.77 19.30
N ARG A 11 9.19 -2.95 18.38
CA ARG A 11 9.26 -4.01 17.37
C ARG A 11 10.41 -3.80 16.39
N VAL A 12 10.68 -2.57 15.97
CA VAL A 12 11.82 -2.25 15.09
C VAL A 12 13.14 -2.59 15.79
N GLU A 13 13.30 -2.22 17.06
CA GLU A 13 14.49 -2.55 17.85
C GLU A 13 14.66 -4.08 18.00
N GLU A 14 13.57 -4.81 18.30
CA GLU A 14 13.58 -6.26 18.44
C GLU A 14 14.01 -6.98 17.15
N VAL A 15 13.42 -6.62 16.00
CA VAL A 15 13.77 -7.30 14.73
C VAL A 15 15.19 -6.97 14.26
N ARG A 16 15.66 -5.74 14.52
CA ARG A 16 17.06 -5.36 14.24
C ARG A 16 18.04 -6.11 15.13
N ALA A 17 17.74 -6.22 16.43
CA ALA A 17 18.55 -7.00 17.36
C ALA A 17 18.57 -8.50 16.98
N ALA A 18 17.50 -9.00 16.38
CA ALA A 18 17.43 -10.35 15.82
C ALA A 18 18.20 -10.53 14.48
N GLY A 19 18.82 -9.47 13.95
CA GLY A 19 19.67 -9.52 12.76
C GLY A 19 18.99 -9.12 11.45
N ALA A 20 17.84 -8.44 11.49
CA ALA A 20 17.19 -7.97 10.26
C ALA A 20 18.03 -6.88 9.55
N ASP A 21 18.44 -7.15 8.31
CA ASP A 21 19.13 -6.19 7.43
C ASP A 21 18.19 -5.11 6.88
N LEU A 22 16.90 -5.42 6.79
CA LEU A 22 15.87 -4.51 6.28
C LEU A 22 14.60 -4.60 7.15
N VAL A 23 13.97 -3.46 7.42
CA VAL A 23 12.69 -3.37 8.13
C VAL A 23 11.66 -2.61 7.28
N VAL A 24 10.59 -3.32 6.91
CA VAL A 24 9.44 -2.79 6.18
C VAL A 24 8.25 -2.70 7.13
N LEU A 25 7.70 -1.50 7.27
CA LEU A 25 6.47 -1.26 8.02
C LEU A 25 5.27 -1.24 7.05
N LEU A 26 4.40 -2.23 7.17
CA LEU A 26 3.07 -2.19 6.55
C LEU A 26 2.13 -1.38 7.44
N SER A 27 1.74 -0.19 7.00
CA SER A 27 1.01 0.77 7.83
C SER A 27 -0.37 1.11 7.25
N HIS A 28 -1.31 1.35 8.16
CA HIS A 28 -2.62 1.89 7.84
C HIS A 28 -2.95 3.10 8.73
N ASN A 29 -1.92 3.87 9.13
CA ASN A 29 -2.08 5.08 9.95
C ASN A 29 -2.42 6.34 9.13
N GLY A 30 -2.18 6.30 7.81
CA GLY A 30 -2.30 7.45 6.92
C GLY A 30 -0.97 8.12 6.64
N PHE A 31 -0.83 8.67 5.43
CA PHE A 31 0.46 9.10 4.89
C PHE A 31 1.18 10.15 5.77
N ASP A 32 0.48 11.17 6.24
CA ASP A 32 1.10 12.21 7.09
C ASP A 32 1.51 11.70 8.48
N VAL A 33 0.76 10.75 9.03
CA VAL A 33 1.09 10.12 10.30
C VAL A 33 2.33 9.24 10.13
N ASP A 34 2.41 8.48 9.06
CA ASP A 34 3.57 7.64 8.71
C ASP A 34 4.81 8.49 8.40
N ARG A 35 4.64 9.61 7.70
CA ARG A 35 5.71 10.59 7.45
C ARG A 35 6.29 11.13 8.75
N LYS A 36 5.43 11.41 9.73
CA LYS A 36 5.83 11.82 11.08
C LYS A 36 6.41 10.67 11.91
N LEU A 37 5.96 9.44 11.69
CA LEU A 37 6.49 8.25 12.35
C LEU A 37 7.93 7.97 11.90
N ALA A 38 8.20 8.09 10.59
CA ALA A 38 9.53 7.91 10.00
C ALA A 38 10.59 8.87 10.59
N THR A 39 10.21 10.07 11.01
CA THR A 39 11.15 11.00 11.69
C THR A 39 11.39 10.67 13.16
N ARG A 40 10.55 9.81 13.76
CA ARG A 40 10.52 9.53 15.20
C ARG A 40 10.97 8.13 15.57
N VAL A 41 10.85 7.19 14.65
CA VAL A 41 11.21 5.78 14.86
C VAL A 41 12.36 5.42 13.91
N PRO A 42 13.62 5.50 14.37
CA PRO A 42 14.75 5.10 13.56
C PRO A 42 14.74 3.59 13.31
N GLY A 43 15.36 3.15 12.22
CA GLY A 43 15.52 1.74 11.88
C GLY A 43 14.47 1.16 10.93
N ILE A 44 13.45 1.94 10.55
CA ILE A 44 12.51 1.59 9.47
C ILE A 44 13.12 2.02 8.14
N ASP A 45 13.24 1.11 7.18
CA ASP A 45 13.77 1.42 5.84
C ASP A 45 12.67 1.74 4.85
N VAL A 46 11.52 1.07 4.94
CA VAL A 46 10.38 1.29 4.05
C VAL A 46 9.09 1.34 4.84
N ILE A 47 8.20 2.26 4.50
CA ILE A 47 6.81 2.27 4.95
C ILE A 47 5.91 2.12 3.73
N LEU A 48 5.05 1.11 3.76
CA LEU A 48 3.95 0.94 2.80
C LEU A 48 2.70 1.55 3.45
N ALA A 49 2.36 2.78 3.05
CA ALA A 49 1.32 3.59 3.67
C ALA A 49 -0.05 3.36 3.02
N GLY A 50 -1.06 3.05 3.84
CA GLY A 50 -2.47 2.98 3.46
C GLY A 50 -3.33 4.09 4.06
N HIS A 51 -4.62 3.83 4.23
CA HIS A 51 -5.65 4.70 4.86
C HIS A 51 -6.05 5.98 4.10
N THR A 52 -5.10 6.80 3.66
CA THR A 52 -5.40 8.13 3.09
C THR A 52 -5.62 8.12 1.57
N HIS A 53 -5.50 6.96 0.93
CA HIS A 53 -5.70 6.76 -0.51
C HIS A 53 -4.75 7.58 -1.41
N ASP A 54 -3.61 8.04 -0.88
CA ASP A 54 -2.58 8.71 -1.67
C ASP A 54 -1.98 7.76 -2.71
N ALA A 55 -1.83 8.25 -3.95
CA ALA A 55 -1.14 7.55 -5.03
C ALA A 55 0.06 8.40 -5.44
N LEU A 56 1.27 7.94 -5.10
CA LEU A 56 2.49 8.70 -5.34
C LEU A 56 3.28 8.07 -6.50
N PRO A 57 3.62 8.85 -7.54
CA PRO A 57 4.35 8.32 -8.70
C PRO A 57 5.80 7.95 -8.39
N PHE A 58 6.32 8.36 -7.22
CA PHE A 58 7.64 8.02 -6.71
C PHE A 58 7.62 7.93 -5.17
N PRO A 59 8.51 7.14 -4.54
CA PRO A 59 8.59 7.06 -3.09
C PRO A 59 9.04 8.40 -2.50
N ILE A 60 8.48 8.77 -1.35
CA ILE A 60 8.92 9.95 -0.60
C ILE A 60 9.95 9.52 0.43
N LYS A 61 11.14 10.11 0.37
CA LYS A 61 12.22 9.82 1.31
C LYS A 61 12.16 10.74 2.53
N VAL A 62 12.08 10.16 3.72
CA VAL A 62 12.15 10.86 5.01
C VAL A 62 13.36 10.35 5.77
N GLY A 63 14.44 11.15 5.79
CA GLY A 63 15.72 10.67 6.30
C GLY A 63 16.23 9.48 5.46
N LYS A 64 16.27 8.29 6.07
CA LYS A 64 16.65 7.04 5.39
C LYS A 64 15.45 6.19 4.95
N THR A 65 14.25 6.52 5.39
CA THR A 65 13.04 5.72 5.16
C THR A 65 12.37 6.12 3.84
N LEU A 66 11.99 5.13 3.03
CA LEU A 66 11.18 5.32 1.83
C LEU A 66 9.70 5.13 2.17
N LEU A 67 8.85 6.07 1.80
CA LEU A 67 7.40 5.98 1.96
C LEU A 67 6.76 5.74 0.60
N VAL A 68 5.95 4.70 0.50
CA VAL A 68 5.23 4.30 -0.72
C VAL A 68 3.73 4.35 -0.45
N ALA A 69 2.97 4.90 -1.39
CA ALA A 69 1.51 4.93 -1.33
C ALA A 69 0.93 4.56 -2.70
N SER A 70 0.07 3.54 -2.71
CA SER A 70 -0.41 2.85 -3.93
C SER A 70 -1.80 3.29 -4.38
N GLY A 71 -2.37 4.34 -3.79
CA GLY A 71 -3.74 4.77 -4.07
C GLY A 71 -4.80 3.88 -3.41
N SER A 72 -5.92 3.69 -4.11
CA SER A 72 -7.09 2.98 -3.62
C SER A 72 -7.80 2.18 -4.71
N SER A 73 -8.73 1.33 -4.30
CA SER A 73 -9.63 0.58 -5.19
C SER A 73 -8.93 -0.29 -6.23
N GLY A 74 -7.68 -0.71 -5.95
CA GLY A 74 -6.89 -1.53 -6.87
C GLY A 74 -6.46 -0.79 -8.15
N LYS A 75 -6.56 0.55 -8.22
CA LYS A 75 -6.20 1.32 -9.41
C LYS A 75 -4.72 1.24 -9.78
N PHE A 76 -3.86 1.03 -8.78
CA PHE A 76 -2.42 0.91 -8.99
C PHE A 76 -1.82 -0.22 -8.16
N LEU A 77 -0.75 -0.80 -8.69
CA LEU A 77 0.17 -1.69 -8.01
C LEU A 77 1.54 -1.01 -7.91
N SER A 78 2.00 -0.76 -6.69
CA SER A 78 3.36 -0.26 -6.48
C SER A 78 4.36 -1.41 -6.53
N ARG A 79 5.37 -1.31 -7.40
CA ARG A 79 6.56 -2.16 -7.39
C ARG A 79 7.75 -1.34 -6.89
N LEU A 80 8.37 -1.80 -5.81
CA LEU A 80 9.60 -1.25 -5.26
C LEU A 80 10.65 -2.35 -5.26
N ASP A 81 11.64 -2.21 -6.15
CA ASP A 81 12.77 -3.12 -6.24
C ASP A 81 13.93 -2.52 -5.45
N LEU A 82 14.48 -3.26 -4.48
CA LEU A 82 15.52 -2.78 -3.55
C LEU A 82 16.83 -3.55 -3.74
N ASP A 83 17.95 -2.83 -3.87
CA ASP A 83 19.29 -3.39 -3.68
C ASP A 83 19.71 -3.20 -2.23
N VAL A 84 19.88 -4.31 -1.50
CA VAL A 84 20.19 -4.33 -0.07
C VAL A 84 21.60 -4.90 0.13
N GLN A 85 22.49 -4.08 0.67
CA GLN A 85 23.86 -4.47 0.98
C GLN A 85 24.28 -3.95 2.35
N ARG A 86 25.06 -4.75 3.08
CA ARG A 86 25.66 -4.37 4.38
C ARG A 86 24.64 -3.80 5.38
N GLY A 87 23.43 -4.38 5.44
CA GLY A 87 22.38 -3.97 6.38
C GLY A 87 21.64 -2.69 6.01
N GLY A 88 21.59 -2.32 4.73
CA GLY A 88 20.79 -1.17 4.27
C GLY A 88 20.54 -1.13 2.77
N ILE A 89 19.63 -0.25 2.36
CA ILE A 89 19.31 -0.01 0.95
C ILE A 89 20.42 0.84 0.33
N VAL A 90 21.09 0.33 -0.70
CA VAL A 90 22.11 1.07 -1.47
C VAL A 90 21.55 1.70 -2.73
N ASP A 91 20.55 1.06 -3.35
CA ASP A 91 19.83 1.59 -4.50
C ASP A 91 18.39 1.05 -4.53
N TYR A 92 17.52 1.70 -5.29
CA TYR A 92 16.17 1.22 -5.52
C TYR A 92 15.60 1.73 -6.85
N SER A 93 14.69 0.95 -7.42
CA SER A 93 13.84 1.39 -8.53
C SER A 93 12.37 1.26 -8.16
N PHE A 94 11.53 2.13 -8.72
CA PHE A 94 10.12 2.19 -8.39
C PHE A 94 9.25 2.30 -9.64
N SER A 95 8.09 1.65 -9.61
CA SER A 95 7.04 1.81 -10.63
C SER A 95 5.67 1.79 -9.96
N LEU A 96 4.85 2.80 -10.26
CA LEU A 96 3.43 2.79 -9.96
C LEU A 96 2.68 2.28 -11.19
N ILE A 97 2.30 1.01 -11.17
CA ILE A 97 1.74 0.30 -12.32
C ILE A 97 0.22 0.47 -12.32
N PRO A 98 -0.38 1.12 -13.33
CA PRO A 98 -1.84 1.23 -13.41
C PRO A 98 -2.47 -0.12 -13.73
N VAL A 99 -3.53 -0.48 -13.01
CA VAL A 99 -4.30 -1.70 -13.27
C VAL A 99 -5.48 -1.32 -14.17
N LEU A 100 -5.25 -1.45 -15.47
CA LEU A 100 -6.23 -1.13 -16.51
C LEU A 100 -6.90 -2.41 -17.00
N ALA A 101 -8.18 -2.59 -16.71
CA ALA A 101 -8.92 -3.83 -16.99
C ALA A 101 -9.08 -4.12 -18.49
N ASP A 102 -8.94 -3.11 -19.34
CA ASP A 102 -8.95 -3.20 -20.80
C ASP A 102 -7.59 -3.57 -21.40
N ALA A 103 -6.52 -3.51 -20.61
CA ALA A 103 -5.15 -3.80 -21.06
C ALA A 103 -4.54 -5.05 -20.43
N ILE A 104 -5.20 -5.67 -19.45
CA ILE A 104 -4.69 -6.83 -18.70
C ILE A 104 -5.77 -7.90 -18.65
N ASP A 105 -5.46 -9.08 -19.18
CA ASP A 105 -6.37 -10.23 -19.11
C ASP A 105 -6.61 -10.62 -17.65
N PRO A 106 -7.87 -10.84 -17.24
CA PRO A 106 -8.16 -11.29 -15.89
C PRO A 106 -7.64 -12.71 -15.69
N ASP A 107 -7.08 -12.96 -14.51
CA ASP A 107 -6.72 -14.31 -14.09
C ASP A 107 -7.98 -15.20 -14.07
N PRO A 108 -7.97 -16.37 -14.75
CA PRO A 108 -9.17 -17.19 -14.92
C PRO A 108 -9.70 -17.77 -13.60
N GLU A 109 -8.82 -18.09 -12.65
CA GLU A 109 -9.21 -18.64 -11.36
C GLU A 109 -9.89 -17.56 -10.50
N MET A 110 -9.30 -16.36 -10.45
CA MET A 110 -9.89 -15.21 -9.76
C MET A 110 -11.20 -14.75 -10.39
N ALA A 111 -11.29 -14.76 -11.73
CA ALA A 111 -12.54 -14.44 -12.43
C ALA A 111 -13.66 -15.45 -12.07
N ALA A 112 -13.34 -16.74 -12.02
CA ALA A 112 -14.27 -17.77 -11.61
C ALA A 112 -14.72 -17.61 -10.15
N LEU A 113 -13.78 -17.27 -9.25
CA LEU A 113 -14.08 -17.01 -7.84
C LEU A 113 -14.99 -15.78 -7.66
N VAL A 114 -14.69 -14.67 -8.34
CA VAL A 114 -15.52 -13.46 -8.28
C VAL A 114 -16.93 -13.77 -8.79
N ARG A 115 -17.04 -14.55 -9.88
CA ARG A 115 -18.33 -14.96 -10.43
C ARG A 115 -19.13 -15.79 -9.42
N SER A 116 -18.53 -16.80 -8.80
CA SER A 116 -19.23 -17.68 -7.86
C SER A 116 -19.70 -16.94 -6.60
N ILE A 117 -18.92 -15.96 -6.12
CA ILE A 117 -19.31 -15.11 -4.98
C ILE A 117 -20.47 -14.19 -5.35
N ARG A 118 -20.48 -13.65 -6.57
CA ARG A 118 -21.50 -12.70 -7.02
C ARG A 118 -22.80 -13.35 -7.46
N GLU A 119 -22.76 -14.56 -7.99
CA GLU A 119 -23.91 -15.27 -8.58
C GLU A 119 -25.17 -15.28 -7.68
N PRO A 120 -25.10 -15.55 -6.36
CA PRO A 120 -26.27 -15.49 -5.48
C PRO A 120 -26.88 -14.09 -5.30
N HIS A 121 -26.13 -13.04 -5.66
CA HIS A 121 -26.47 -11.64 -5.46
C HIS A 121 -26.71 -10.86 -6.76
N GLU A 122 -26.56 -11.49 -7.93
CA GLU A 122 -26.63 -10.83 -9.24
C GLU A 122 -27.94 -10.07 -9.46
N ALA A 123 -29.08 -10.62 -9.04
CA ALA A 123 -30.37 -9.94 -9.15
C ALA A 123 -30.38 -8.58 -8.42
N MET A 124 -29.79 -8.52 -7.21
CA MET A 124 -29.71 -7.29 -6.41
C MET A 124 -28.64 -6.35 -6.96
N LEU A 125 -27.44 -6.86 -7.27
CA LEU A 125 -26.32 -6.06 -7.77
C LEU A 125 -26.59 -5.45 -9.16
N GLY A 126 -27.38 -6.12 -9.99
CA GLY A 126 -27.75 -5.68 -11.34
C GLY A 126 -29.02 -4.83 -11.41
N THR A 127 -29.70 -4.56 -10.29
CA THR A 127 -30.92 -3.74 -10.30
C THR A 127 -30.60 -2.29 -10.65
N GLU A 128 -31.14 -1.79 -11.76
CA GLU A 128 -31.06 -0.38 -12.14
C GLU A 128 -32.00 0.45 -11.24
N LEU A 129 -31.43 1.33 -10.40
CA LEU A 129 -32.20 2.19 -9.49
C LEU A 129 -32.51 3.57 -10.08
N ALA A 130 -31.55 4.16 -10.80
CA ALA A 130 -31.66 5.49 -11.39
C ALA A 130 -30.59 5.70 -12.47
N ARG A 131 -30.78 6.72 -13.32
CA ARG A 131 -29.79 7.22 -14.28
C ARG A 131 -29.36 8.62 -13.89
N THR A 132 -28.07 8.94 -14.12
CA THR A 132 -27.52 10.29 -13.93
C THR A 132 -27.25 10.92 -15.29
N GLU A 133 -27.52 12.22 -15.43
CA GLU A 133 -27.19 13.01 -16.62
C GLU A 133 -25.80 13.67 -16.51
N SER A 134 -25.15 13.56 -15.35
CA SER A 134 -23.84 14.15 -15.07
C SER A 134 -22.91 13.19 -14.31
N LEU A 135 -21.63 13.54 -14.23
CA LEU A 135 -20.61 12.75 -13.54
C LEU A 135 -20.83 12.76 -12.01
N LEU A 136 -20.99 11.57 -11.42
CA LEU A 136 -20.96 11.36 -9.97
C LEU A 136 -19.57 10.90 -9.55
N TYR A 137 -18.88 11.68 -8.72
CA TYR A 137 -17.56 11.32 -8.23
C TYR A 137 -17.49 11.38 -6.71
N ARG A 138 -16.71 10.45 -6.16
CA ARG A 138 -16.21 10.47 -4.79
C ARG A 138 -14.73 10.13 -4.86
N ARG A 139 -13.91 10.88 -4.12
CA ARG A 139 -12.48 10.60 -4.00
C ARG A 139 -12.24 9.37 -3.13
#